data_AF-A0A9D6WDI2-F1
#
_entry.id   AF-A0A9D6WDI2-F1
#
_cell.length_a   1.000
_cell.length_b   1.000
_cell.length_c   1.000
_cell.angle_alpha   90.00
_cell.angle_beta   90.00
_cell.angle_gamma   90.00
#
_symmetry.space_group_name_H-M   'P 1'
#
loop_
_entity.id
_entity.type
_entity.pdbx_description
1 polymer ?
#
loop_
_entity_poly.entity_id
_entity_poly.type
_entity_poly.pdbx_seq_one_letter_code
_entity_poly.pdbx_strand_id
1 'polypeptide(L)'
;MKNIDVISGPGLLRAGKPLTFLSIALIVLAAAAAVRIAATENVRNVPGFAVSAGLSADELLSRARESERKGNLTEALADYRRAVLLRPPIADRRSPEYLGAEFEGKVKEWVSALRKGEVRAGPSAIPDASFLFRRLYGGCG
;
A
#
# COMPACT_ATOMS: atom_id res chain seq x y z
N MET A 1 75.10 -40.17 18.48
CA MET A 1 74.91 -41.59 18.11
C MET A 1 73.53 -42.03 18.59
N LYS A 2 72.77 -42.70 17.70
CA LYS A 2 71.53 -43.52 17.91
C LYS A 2 70.27 -42.76 18.37
N ASN A 3 69.32 -42.48 17.47
CA ASN A 3 68.32 -43.35 16.80
C ASN A 3 67.33 -44.05 17.75
N ILE A 4 66.12 -43.48 17.78
CA ILE A 4 64.76 -44.05 17.60
C ILE A 4 64.50 -45.48 18.11
N ASP A 5 63.52 -45.58 19.03
CA ASP A 5 62.54 -46.66 19.22
C ASP A 5 61.24 -45.96 19.67
N VAL A 6 60.20 -45.80 18.84
CA VAL A 6 59.07 -46.70 18.59
C VAL A 6 58.66 -47.57 19.79
N ILE A 7 57.34 -47.56 20.06
CA ILE A 7 56.46 -48.65 20.55
C ILE A 7 55.67 -48.31 21.83
N SER A 8 54.34 -48.34 21.65
CA SER A 8 53.28 -48.67 22.62
C SER A 8 52.91 -47.70 23.73
N GLY A 9 51.70 -47.17 23.62
CA GLY A 9 50.85 -46.85 24.78
C GLY A 9 50.55 -48.11 25.62
N PRO A 10 49.91 -47.96 26.79
CA PRO A 10 48.45 -47.95 26.80
C PRO A 10 47.81 -47.11 27.93
N GLY A 11 46.56 -46.66 27.68
CA GLY A 11 45.58 -46.27 28.72
C GLY A 11 45.88 -44.94 29.41
N LEU A 12 44.92 -44.15 29.87
CA LEU A 12 43.53 -44.44 30.21
C LEU A 12 42.86 -43.09 30.54
N LEU A 13 41.54 -42.99 30.27
CA LEU A 13 40.58 -42.01 30.83
C LEU A 13 40.63 -40.62 30.13
N ARG A 14 39.52 -39.98 29.74
CA ARG A 14 38.17 -39.97 30.31
C ARG A 14 37.22 -39.27 29.33
N ALA A 15 36.00 -39.80 29.21
CA ALA A 15 34.72 -39.12 28.89
C ALA A 15 34.78 -37.73 28.21
N GLY A 16 34.13 -37.45 27.09
CA GLY A 16 32.82 -37.94 26.68
C GLY A 16 32.04 -36.76 26.07
N LYS A 17 31.98 -36.74 24.73
CA LYS A 17 30.91 -36.19 23.88
C LYS A 17 30.50 -34.71 24.09
N PRO A 18 31.23 -33.72 23.52
CA PRO A 18 30.62 -32.45 23.11
C PRO A 18 30.04 -32.52 21.68
N LEU A 19 30.49 -33.46 20.84
CA LEU A 19 30.13 -33.49 19.41
C LEU A 19 28.71 -33.98 19.12
N THR A 20 28.08 -34.76 20.00
CA THR A 20 26.70 -35.24 19.79
C THR A 20 25.66 -34.19 20.17
N PHE A 21 25.98 -33.27 21.08
CA PHE A 21 25.06 -32.19 21.48
C PHE A 21 24.89 -31.16 20.36
N LEU A 22 25.96 -30.88 19.61
CA LEU A 22 25.89 -29.95 18.48
C LEU A 22 24.98 -30.49 17.37
N SER A 23 25.04 -31.80 17.09
CA SER A 23 24.20 -32.45 16.09
C SER A 23 22.72 -32.53 16.49
N ILE A 24 22.42 -32.80 17.77
CA ILE A 24 21.03 -32.79 18.26
C ILE A 24 20.47 -31.36 18.26
N ALA A 25 21.27 -30.37 18.66
CA ALA A 25 20.86 -28.96 18.60
C ALA A 25 20.55 -28.52 17.16
N LEU A 26 21.31 -28.99 16.16
CA LEU A 26 21.06 -28.68 14.76
C LEU A 26 19.80 -29.37 14.20
N ILE A 27 19.49 -30.60 14.65
CA ILE A 27 18.28 -31.32 14.26
C ILE A 27 17.02 -30.69 14.89
N VAL A 28 17.10 -30.25 16.16
CA VAL A 28 15.98 -29.55 16.82
C VAL A 28 15.75 -28.16 16.21
N LEU A 29 16.81 -27.47 15.79
CA LEU A 29 16.69 -26.17 15.12
C LEU A 29 16.09 -26.30 13.70
N ALA A 30 16.30 -27.42 13.00
CA ALA A 30 15.72 -27.68 11.68
C ALA A 30 14.21 -28.05 11.72
N ALA A 31 13.71 -28.55 12.85
CA ALA A 31 12.30 -28.92 13.01
C ALA A 31 11.37 -27.73 13.34
N ALA A 32 11.91 -26.54 13.59
CA ALA A 32 11.14 -25.31 13.84
C ALA A 32 10.79 -24.52 12.56
N ALA A 33 11.14 -25.04 11.37
CA ALA A 33 10.88 -24.40 10.07
C ALA A 33 9.67 -24.99 9.31
N ALA A 34 8.78 -25.73 9.98
CA ALA A 34 7.61 -26.36 9.35
C ALA A 34 6.27 -25.95 9.98
N VAL A 35 6.22 -24.79 10.66
CA VAL A 35 4.99 -24.29 11.27
C VAL A 35 4.69 -22.91 10.70
N ARG A 36 3.68 -22.92 9.82
CA ARG A 36 2.85 -21.79 9.33
C ARG A 36 3.17 -21.26 7.93
N ILE A 37 2.93 -22.09 6.92
CA ILE A 37 2.30 -21.61 5.68
C ILE A 37 1.00 -22.40 5.48
N ALA A 38 0.04 -22.13 6.37
CA ALA A 38 -1.38 -22.51 6.22
C ALA A 38 -2.26 -21.31 6.61
N ALA A 39 -1.78 -20.11 6.25
CA ALA A 39 -2.51 -18.85 6.33
C ALA A 39 -2.11 -17.99 5.12
N THR A 40 -2.19 -18.59 3.93
CA THR A 40 -2.36 -17.87 2.67
C THR A 40 -3.82 -17.83 2.27
N GLU A 41 -4.74 -17.86 3.24
CA GLU A 41 -6.01 -17.17 3.08
C GLU A 41 -5.79 -15.75 3.60
N ASN A 42 -6.08 -14.76 2.76
CA ASN A 42 -6.02 -13.32 3.03
C ASN A 42 -4.77 -12.53 2.60
N VAL A 43 -4.16 -12.89 1.47
CA VAL A 43 -3.50 -11.90 0.58
C VAL A 43 -4.58 -11.16 -0.24
N ARG A 44 -5.63 -10.66 0.42
CA ARG A 44 -6.59 -9.68 -0.12
C ARG A 44 -6.54 -8.36 0.63
N ASN A 45 -5.48 -8.11 1.40
CA ASN A 45 -5.26 -6.81 2.00
C ASN A 45 -3.86 -6.30 1.65
N VAL A 46 -3.69 -5.98 0.37
CA VAL A 46 -2.69 -5.00 -0.04
C VAL A 46 -3.36 -3.64 0.11
N PRO A 47 -3.10 -2.84 1.17
CA PRO A 47 -3.59 -1.48 1.24
C PRO A 47 -2.82 -0.65 0.22
N GLY A 48 -3.33 -0.61 -1.00
CA GLY A 48 -2.69 0.13 -2.10
C GLY A 48 -3.37 -0.03 -3.44
N PHE A 49 -4.06 -1.15 -3.67
CA PHE A 49 -4.86 -1.35 -4.88
C PHE A 49 -6.04 -2.25 -4.54
N ALA A 50 -7.04 -1.69 -3.84
CA ALA A 50 -8.36 -2.31 -3.80
C ALA A 50 -8.89 -2.33 -5.23
N VAL A 51 -8.80 -3.51 -5.85
CA VAL A 51 -9.51 -3.88 -7.06
C VAL A 51 -10.95 -3.41 -6.88
N SER A 52 -11.37 -2.57 -7.82
CA SER A 52 -12.69 -2.01 -7.94
C SER A 52 -13.76 -3.09 -7.82
N ALA A 53 -14.32 -3.25 -6.61
CA ALA A 53 -15.76 -3.44 -6.52
C ALA A 53 -16.39 -2.31 -7.35
N GLY A 54 -17.33 -2.63 -8.22
CA GLY A 54 -18.01 -1.68 -9.09
C GLY A 54 -18.81 -0.66 -8.29
N LEU A 55 -18.11 0.27 -7.65
CA LEU A 55 -18.69 1.35 -6.89
C LEU A 55 -19.41 2.26 -7.86
N SER A 56 -20.66 2.57 -7.52
CA SER A 56 -21.46 3.56 -8.21
C SER A 56 -20.84 4.96 -8.08
N ALA A 57 -21.21 5.87 -8.99
CA ALA A 57 -20.75 7.25 -8.92
C ALA A 57 -21.13 7.92 -7.57
N ASP A 58 -22.31 7.64 -7.03
CA ASP A 58 -22.78 8.16 -5.74
C ASP A 58 -21.95 7.66 -4.54
N GLU A 59 -21.56 6.39 -4.54
CA GLU A 59 -20.68 5.83 -3.49
C GLU A 59 -19.29 6.47 -3.54
N LEU A 60 -18.74 6.66 -4.75
CA LEU A 60 -17.46 7.35 -4.93
C LEU A 60 -17.54 8.80 -4.46
N LEU A 61 -18.64 9.51 -4.73
CA LEU A 61 -18.84 10.87 -4.23
C LEU A 61 -18.94 10.93 -2.70
N SER A 62 -19.65 9.97 -2.10
CA SER A 62 -19.81 9.88 -0.65
C SER A 62 -18.46 9.62 0.03
N ARG A 63 -17.68 8.67 -0.50
CA ARG A 63 -16.32 8.39 -0.04
C ARG A 63 -15.38 9.57 -0.25
N ALA A 64 -15.44 10.22 -1.42
CA ALA A 64 -14.60 11.38 -1.72
C ALA A 64 -14.81 12.51 -0.70
N ARG A 65 -16.06 12.82 -0.35
CA ARG A 65 -16.41 13.81 0.69
C ARG A 65 -15.89 13.40 2.07
N GLU A 66 -15.92 12.12 2.40
CA GLU A 66 -15.38 11.62 3.66
C GLU A 66 -13.86 11.77 3.72
N SER A 67 -13.14 11.35 2.66
CA SER A 67 -11.69 11.51 2.57
C SER A 67 -11.28 12.99 2.56
N GLU A 68 -12.06 13.86 1.92
CA GLU A 68 -11.86 15.31 1.95
C GLU A 68 -11.96 15.84 3.38
N ARG A 69 -13.00 15.46 4.14
CA ARG A 69 -13.16 15.87 5.55
C ARG A 69 -12.05 15.34 6.47
N LYS A 70 -11.46 14.20 6.12
CA LYS A 70 -10.30 13.61 6.82
C LYS A 70 -8.97 14.28 6.44
N GLY A 71 -8.96 15.16 5.44
CA GLY A 71 -7.74 15.77 4.90
C GLY A 71 -6.97 14.87 3.92
N ASN A 72 -7.52 13.72 3.55
CA ASN A 72 -6.93 12.78 2.60
C ASN A 72 -7.18 13.24 1.16
N LEU A 73 -6.61 14.38 0.79
CA LEU A 73 -6.92 15.05 -0.47
C LEU A 73 -6.60 14.20 -1.71
N THR A 74 -5.55 13.38 -1.66
CA THR A 74 -5.18 12.49 -2.78
C THR A 74 -6.24 11.44 -3.07
N GLU A 75 -6.78 10.82 -2.03
CA GLU A 75 -7.84 9.81 -2.17
C GLU A 75 -9.14 10.47 -2.62
N ALA A 76 -9.50 11.61 -2.03
CA ALA A 76 -10.68 12.37 -2.40
C ALA A 76 -10.68 12.73 -3.89
N LEU A 77 -9.57 13.28 -4.39
CA LEU A 77 -9.44 13.67 -5.80
C LEU A 77 -9.52 12.46 -6.75
N ALA A 78 -8.93 11.33 -6.37
CA ALA A 78 -9.01 10.11 -7.15
C ALA A 78 -10.46 9.60 -7.26
N ASP A 79 -11.21 9.61 -6.16
CA ASP A 79 -12.62 9.17 -6.13
C ASP A 79 -13.54 10.16 -6.85
N TYR A 80 -13.35 11.48 -6.69
CA TYR A 80 -14.06 12.48 -7.49
C TYR A 80 -13.80 12.30 -8.99
N ARG A 81 -12.54 12.07 -9.39
CA ARG A 81 -12.20 11.80 -10.79
C ARG A 81 -12.91 10.56 -11.32
N ARG A 82 -12.93 9.46 -10.55
CA ARG A 82 -13.63 8.23 -10.93
C ARG A 82 -15.14 8.46 -11.04
N ALA A 83 -15.75 9.19 -10.11
CA ALA A 83 -17.16 9.53 -10.16
C ALA A 83 -17.52 10.31 -11.43
N VAL A 84 -16.69 11.31 -11.80
CA VAL A 84 -16.89 12.11 -13.02
C VAL A 84 -16.71 11.28 -14.29
N LEU A 85 -15.83 10.28 -14.28
CA LEU A 85 -15.67 9.35 -15.41
C LEU A 85 -16.87 8.41 -15.56
N LEU A 86 -17.44 7.94 -14.46
CA LEU A 86 -18.64 7.09 -14.48
C LEU A 86 -19.91 7.88 -14.82
N ARG A 87 -20.02 9.10 -14.32
CA ARG A 87 -21.18 9.98 -14.53
C ARG A 87 -20.72 11.38 -14.96
N PRO A 88 -20.42 11.56 -16.26
CA PRO A 88 -19.98 12.85 -16.79
C PRO A 88 -20.89 14.06 -16.49
N PRO A 89 -22.23 13.92 -16.40
CA PRO A 89 -23.13 15.03 -16.10
C PRO A 89 -22.93 15.71 -14.74
N ILE A 90 -22.27 15.07 -13.76
CA ILE A 90 -22.07 15.67 -12.42
C ILE A 90 -21.12 16.88 -12.44
N ALA A 91 -20.30 16.97 -13.48
CA ALA A 91 -19.36 18.08 -13.71
C ALA A 91 -19.85 19.04 -14.82
N ASP A 92 -21.10 18.93 -15.26
CA ASP A 92 -21.71 19.84 -16.22
C ASP A 92 -22.72 20.73 -15.53
N ARG A 93 -22.48 22.04 -15.50
CA ARG A 93 -23.35 23.03 -14.85
C ARG A 93 -24.78 23.08 -15.43
N ARG A 94 -24.99 22.61 -16.66
CA ARG A 94 -26.32 22.54 -17.30
C ARG A 94 -27.09 21.28 -16.93
N SER A 95 -26.43 20.30 -16.32
CA SER A 95 -27.04 19.06 -15.90
C SER A 95 -27.81 19.23 -14.59
N PRO A 96 -28.95 18.54 -14.41
CA PRO A 96 -29.63 18.47 -13.13
C PRO A 96 -28.83 17.72 -12.05
N GLU A 97 -27.83 16.92 -12.44
CA GLU A 97 -26.98 16.11 -11.55
C GLU A 97 -25.70 16.85 -11.13
N TYR A 98 -25.57 18.11 -11.54
CA TYR A 98 -24.42 18.95 -11.25
C TYR A 98 -24.14 19.07 -9.75
N LEU A 99 -22.88 18.88 -9.35
CA LEU A 99 -22.46 18.92 -7.94
C LEU A 99 -22.58 20.30 -7.28
N GLY A 100 -22.79 21.37 -8.05
CA GLY A 100 -22.98 22.71 -7.55
C GLY A 100 -21.71 23.57 -7.57
N ALA A 101 -21.91 24.88 -7.42
CA ALA A 101 -20.85 25.89 -7.46
C ALA A 101 -19.83 25.74 -6.31
N GLU A 102 -20.25 25.17 -5.17
CA GLU A 102 -19.38 24.86 -4.04
C GLU A 102 -18.26 23.89 -4.44
N PHE A 103 -18.59 22.83 -5.17
CA PHE A 103 -17.60 21.88 -5.67
C PHE A 103 -16.63 22.53 -6.67
N GLU A 104 -17.16 23.39 -7.55
CA GLU A 104 -16.35 24.20 -8.46
C GLU A 104 -15.33 25.10 -7.76
N GLY A 105 -15.74 25.73 -6.65
CA GLY A 105 -14.88 26.55 -5.80
C GLY A 105 -13.78 25.72 -5.14
N LYS A 106 -14.14 24.56 -4.59
CA LYS A 106 -13.18 23.64 -3.97
C LYS A 106 -12.13 23.13 -4.95
N VAL A 107 -12.52 22.78 -6.17
CA VAL A 107 -11.56 22.33 -7.19
C VAL A 107 -10.55 23.43 -7.53
N LYS A 108 -10.97 24.70 -7.58
CA LYS A 108 -10.06 25.84 -7.75
C LYS A 108 -9.07 25.96 -6.58
N GLU A 109 -9.59 25.86 -5.36
CA GLU A 109 -8.78 25.91 -4.14
C GLU A 109 -7.74 24.78 -4.12
N TRP A 110 -8.15 23.53 -4.38
CA TRP A 110 -7.25 22.39 -4.42
C TRP A 110 -6.14 22.55 -5.46
N VAL A 111 -6.46 22.99 -6.68
CA VAL A 111 -5.45 23.22 -7.72
C VAL A 111 -4.45 24.29 -7.28
N SER A 112 -4.91 25.39 -6.68
CA SER A 112 -4.03 26.46 -6.18
C SER A 112 -3.14 25.94 -5.05
N ALA A 113 -3.73 25.32 -4.03
CA ALA A 113 -3.01 24.88 -2.84
C ALA A 113 -1.99 23.78 -3.15
N LEU A 114 -2.34 22.82 -4.03
CA LEU A 114 -1.42 21.79 -4.50
C LEU A 114 -0.27 22.35 -5.32
N ARG A 115 -0.50 23.35 -6.16
CA ARG A 115 0.56 24.01 -6.95
C ARG A 115 1.53 24.81 -6.10
N LYS A 116 1.03 25.45 -5.04
CA LYS A 116 1.85 26.18 -4.07
C LYS A 116 2.55 25.26 -3.07
N GLY A 117 2.18 23.98 -3.04
CA GLY A 117 2.69 23.02 -2.05
C GLY A 117 2.17 23.27 -0.63
N GLU A 118 1.07 24.02 -0.48
CA GLU A 118 0.45 24.33 0.81
C GLU A 118 -0.19 23.08 1.44
N VAL A 119 -0.64 22.14 0.60
CA VAL A 119 -1.24 20.87 1.03
C VAL A 119 -0.33 19.72 0.66
N ARG A 120 -0.01 18.86 1.63
CA ARG A 120 0.67 17.59 1.38
C ARG A 120 -0.31 16.62 0.73
N ALA A 121 -0.01 16.25 -0.51
CA ALA A 121 -0.74 15.24 -1.25
C ALA A 121 0.23 14.38 -2.07
N GLY A 122 -0.21 13.18 -2.42
CA GLY A 122 0.51 12.28 -3.30
C GLY A 122 0.67 12.83 -4.73
N PRO A 123 1.56 12.22 -5.53
CA PRO A 123 1.92 12.71 -6.86
C PRO A 123 0.75 12.74 -7.86
N SER A 124 -0.31 11.97 -7.62
CA SER A 124 -1.51 11.96 -8.46
C SER A 124 -2.49 13.10 -8.18
N ALA A 125 -2.37 13.81 -7.05
CA ALA A 125 -3.34 14.83 -6.67
C ALA A 125 -3.38 16.02 -7.64
N ILE A 126 -2.22 16.51 -8.09
CA ILE A 126 -2.14 17.60 -9.07
C ILE A 126 -2.82 17.24 -10.40
N PRO A 127 -2.48 16.10 -11.06
CA PRO A 127 -3.15 15.74 -12.31
C PRO A 127 -4.64 15.42 -12.11
N ASP A 128 -5.06 14.84 -11.00
CA ASP A 128 -6.48 14.56 -10.72
C ASP A 128 -7.28 15.86 -10.51
N ALA A 129 -6.76 16.80 -9.71
CA ALA A 129 -7.37 18.13 -9.53
C ALA A 129 -7.40 18.92 -10.86
N SER A 130 -6.34 18.84 -11.65
CA SER A 130 -6.27 19.49 -12.97
C SER A 130 -7.28 18.89 -13.95
N PHE A 131 -7.51 17.57 -13.89
CA PHE A 131 -8.54 16.90 -14.68
C PHE A 131 -9.94 17.42 -14.32
N LEU A 132 -10.26 17.46 -13.02
CA LEU A 132 -11.55 17.97 -12.54
C LEU A 132 -11.74 19.44 -12.94
N PHE A 133 -10.71 20.26 -12.76
CA PHE A 133 -10.73 21.67 -13.15
C PHE A 133 -11.00 21.82 -14.65
N ARG A 134 -10.31 21.05 -15.51
CA ARG A 134 -10.57 21.06 -16.95
C ARG A 134 -11.97 20.56 -17.28
N ARG A 135 -12.52 19.58 -16.54
CA ARG A 135 -13.87 19.10 -16.82
C ARG A 135 -14.95 20.13 -16.49
N LEU A 136 -14.79 20.85 -15.38
CA LEU A 136 -15.73 21.87 -14.91
C LEU A 136 -15.65 23.17 -15.72
N TYR A 137 -14.43 23.62 -16.07
CA TYR A 137 -14.20 24.92 -16.71
C TYR A 137 -13.81 24.84 -18.19
N GLY A 138 -13.39 23.66 -18.66
CA GLY A 138 -12.87 23.43 -20.01
C GLY A 138 -13.93 22.97 -21.00
N GLY A 139 -15.18 23.40 -20.82
CA GLY A 139 -16.17 23.37 -21.89
C GLY A 139 -15.75 24.34 -23.00
N CYS A 140 -14.87 23.90 -23.89
CA CYS A 140 -14.72 24.54 -25.20
C CYS A 140 -15.78 23.95 -26.13
N GLY A 141 -16.63 24.83 -26.68
CA GLY A 141 -17.25 24.70 -28.01
C GLY A 141 -18.34 23.65 -28.16
#